data_AF-A0A7J4DQD3-F1
#
_entry.id   AF-A0A7J4DQD3-F1
#
_cell.length_a   1.000
_cell.length_b   1.000
_cell.length_c   1.000
_cell.angle_alpha   90.00
_cell.angle_beta   90.00
_cell.angle_gamma   90.00
#
_symmetry.space_group_name_H-M   'P 1'
#
loop_
_entity.id
_entity.type
_entity.pdbx_description
1 polymer ?
#
loop_
_entity_poly.entity_id
_entity_poly.type
_entity_poly.pdbx_seq_one_letter_code
_entity_poly.pdbx_strand_id
1 'polypeptide(L)'
;MAGSQFKHQIEIFTNHIRIIFAPIFFAYIGAQINIVEIFSIDLFAFSFILVLAMIGKFVGCGIPAFIFLRDKIKAQRIGIGMASRGEVGIVVAGIGYSVGMIDSYTYTILMGVIMITTVSSPILLRLSLPKN
;
A
#
# COMPACT_ATOMS: atom_id res chain seq x y z
N MET A 1 -3.33 -25.95 25.49
CA MET A 1 -2.15 -25.15 25.89
C MET A 1 -0.89 -25.42 25.07
N ALA A 2 -0.71 -26.61 24.45
CA ALA A 2 0.45 -26.88 23.58
C ALA A 2 0.50 -26.02 22.28
N GLY A 3 -0.65 -25.67 21.70
CA GLY A 3 -0.71 -24.90 20.46
C GLY A 3 -0.25 -23.43 20.55
N SER A 4 -0.32 -22.79 21.74
CA SER A 4 0.10 -21.38 21.86
C SER A 4 1.61 -21.22 21.95
N GLN A 5 2.31 -22.18 22.56
CA GLN A 5 3.77 -22.21 22.67
C GLN A 5 4.42 -22.41 21.29
N PHE A 6 3.86 -23.30 20.47
CA PHE A 6 4.32 -23.53 19.10
C PHE A 6 4.07 -22.32 18.19
N LYS A 7 2.91 -21.68 18.32
CA LYS A 7 2.58 -20.44 17.59
C LYS A 7 3.54 -19.31 17.95
N HIS A 8 3.89 -19.18 19.23
CA HIS A 8 4.83 -18.16 19.71
C HIS A 8 6.25 -18.38 19.18
N GLN A 9 6.71 -19.64 19.12
CA GLN A 9 8.02 -19.95 18.51
C GLN A 9 8.05 -19.63 17.01
N ILE A 10 6.99 -19.95 16.25
CA ILE A 10 6.89 -19.60 14.83
C ILE A 10 6.88 -18.08 14.65
N GLU A 11 6.19 -17.34 15.53
CA GLU A 11 6.10 -15.88 15.47
C GLU A 11 7.45 -15.19 15.73
N ILE A 12 8.20 -15.65 16.73
CA ILE A 12 9.56 -15.16 17.01
C ILE A 12 10.47 -15.42 15.81
N PHE A 13 10.46 -16.65 15.28
CA PHE A 13 11.30 -17.02 14.14
C PHE A 13 10.95 -16.20 12.89
N THR A 14 9.67 -16.03 12.59
CA THR A 14 9.18 -15.21 11.47
C THR A 14 9.60 -13.75 11.63
N ASN A 15 9.57 -13.22 12.86
CA ASN A 15 9.98 -11.84 13.12
C ASN A 15 11.47 -11.61 12.82
N HIS A 16 12.35 -12.54 13.19
CA HIS A 16 13.78 -12.46 12.86
C HIS A 16 14.03 -12.43 11.35
N ILE A 17 13.33 -13.28 10.59
CA ILE A 17 13.40 -13.29 9.13
C ILE A 17 12.91 -11.95 8.57
N ARG A 18 11.76 -11.45 9.03
CA ARG A 18 11.17 -10.20 8.54
C ARG A 18 12.11 -9.01 8.69
N ILE A 19 12.84 -8.91 9.81
CA ILE A 19 13.76 -7.78 10.07
C ILE A 19 14.90 -7.74 9.04
N ILE A 20 15.33 -8.88 8.50
CA ILE A 20 16.40 -8.96 7.51
C ILE A 20 15.83 -8.82 6.09
N PHE A 21 14.75 -9.53 5.77
CA PHE A 21 14.23 -9.60 4.41
C PHE A 21 13.37 -8.39 4.01
N ALA A 22 12.67 -7.73 4.93
CA ALA A 22 11.86 -6.57 4.58
C ALA A 22 12.71 -5.39 4.04
N PRO A 23 13.83 -4.99 4.69
CA PRO A 23 14.72 -3.96 4.13
C PRO A 23 15.31 -4.34 2.77
N ILE A 24 15.71 -5.61 2.60
CA ILE A 24 16.26 -6.11 1.32
C ILE A 24 15.19 -6.05 0.22
N PHE A 25 13.96 -6.46 0.52
CA PHE A 25 12.82 -6.37 -0.41
C PHE A 25 12.57 -4.92 -0.84
N PHE A 26 12.46 -3.99 0.11
CA PHE A 26 12.24 -2.58 -0.21
C PHE A 26 13.42 -1.95 -0.95
N ALA A 27 14.66 -2.31 -0.62
CA ALA A 27 15.85 -1.85 -1.33
C ALA A 27 15.89 -2.37 -2.78
N TYR A 28 15.58 -3.65 -2.99
CA TYR A 28 15.56 -4.27 -4.31
C TYR A 28 14.49 -3.65 -5.22
N ILE A 29 13.25 -3.55 -4.74
CA ILE A 29 12.16 -2.91 -5.49
C ILE A 29 12.51 -1.44 -5.75
N GLY A 30 13.00 -0.73 -4.73
CA GLY A 30 13.39 0.68 -4.86
C GLY A 30 14.49 0.89 -5.91
N ALA A 31 15.46 -0.01 -5.99
CA ALA A 31 16.53 0.03 -6.98
C ALA A 31 16.04 -0.24 -8.43
N GLN A 32 14.93 -0.96 -8.59
CA GLN A 32 14.31 -1.21 -9.90
C GLN A 32 13.55 0.02 -10.46
N ILE A 33 13.32 1.05 -9.65
CA ILE A 33 12.59 2.24 -10.08
C ILE A 33 13.53 3.13 -10.89
N ASN A 34 13.17 3.40 -12.15
CA ASN A 34 13.92 4.33 -12.97
C ASN A 34 13.56 5.78 -12.61
N ILE A 35 14.47 6.44 -11.88
CA ILE A 35 14.31 7.83 -11.45
C ILE A 35 14.24 8.79 -12.65
N VAL A 36 14.91 8.46 -13.76
CA VAL A 36 14.87 9.28 -14.99
C VAL A 36 13.47 9.29 -15.61
N GLU A 37 12.81 8.13 -15.58
CA GLU A 37 11.43 8.00 -16.06
C GLU A 37 10.46 8.76 -15.16
N ILE A 38 10.72 8.89 -13.86
CA ILE A 38 9.89 9.69 -12.94
C ILE A 38 9.78 11.15 -13.40
N PHE A 39 10.88 11.75 -13.86
CA PHE A 39 10.88 13.13 -14.35
C PHE A 39 10.16 13.28 -15.70
N SER A 40 9.99 12.18 -16.42
CA SER A 40 9.34 12.13 -17.73
C SER A 40 7.91 11.57 -17.63
N ILE A 41 7.41 11.34 -16.41
CA ILE A 41 6.04 10.86 -16.18
C ILE A 41 5.06 11.88 -16.74
N ASP A 42 4.09 11.39 -17.51
CA ASP A 42 2.88 12.14 -17.79
C ASP A 42 2.10 12.35 -16.48
N LEU A 43 2.19 13.56 -15.96
CA LEU A 43 1.49 14.01 -14.76
C LEU A 43 -0.02 13.75 -14.84
N PHE A 44 -0.59 13.77 -16.04
CA PHE A 44 -2.01 13.49 -16.23
C PHE A 44 -2.33 12.02 -15.94
N ALA A 45 -1.63 11.09 -16.58
CA ALA A 45 -1.79 9.65 -16.35
C ALA A 45 -1.54 9.29 -14.88
N PHE A 46 -0.48 9.84 -14.29
CA PHE A 46 -0.14 9.63 -12.88
C PHE A 46 -1.24 10.10 -11.93
N SER A 47 -1.68 11.35 -12.08
CA SER A 47 -2.73 11.95 -11.25
C SER A 47 -4.04 11.19 -11.40
N PHE A 48 -4.40 10.80 -12.63
CA PHE A 48 -5.60 10.03 -12.91
C PHE A 48 -5.61 8.69 -12.18
N ILE A 49 -4.52 7.91 -12.28
CA ILE A 49 -4.39 6.62 -11.60
C ILE A 49 -4.39 6.79 -10.08
N LEU A 50 -3.76 7.84 -9.56
CA LEU A 50 -3.72 8.14 -8.13
C LEU A 50 -5.11 8.50 -7.59
N VAL A 51 -5.87 9.32 -8.31
CA VAL A 51 -7.23 9.69 -7.93
C VAL A 51 -8.15 8.48 -7.97
N LEU A 52 -8.11 7.68 -9.05
CA LEU A 52 -8.86 6.43 -9.15
C LEU A 52 -8.51 5.46 -8.02
N ALA A 53 -7.23 5.36 -7.69
CA ALA A 53 -6.74 4.54 -6.60
C ALA A 53 -7.33 4.93 -5.24
N MET A 54 -7.26 6.22 -4.91
CA MET A 54 -7.78 6.74 -3.64
C MET A 54 -9.30 6.60 -3.58
N ILE A 55 -10.01 7.03 -4.63
CA ILE A 55 -11.48 6.96 -4.67
C ILE A 55 -11.95 5.52 -4.61
N GLY A 56 -11.35 4.62 -5.41
CA GLY A 56 -11.75 3.21 -5.43
C GLY A 56 -11.65 2.55 -4.07
N LYS A 57 -10.59 2.84 -3.30
CA LYS A 57 -10.43 2.31 -1.93
C LYS A 57 -11.33 3.01 -0.92
N PHE A 58 -11.38 4.34 -0.97
CA PHE A 58 -12.17 5.12 -0.02
C PHE A 58 -13.67 4.83 -0.16
N VAL A 59 -14.17 4.76 -1.39
CA VAL A 59 -15.57 4.44 -1.70
C VAL A 59 -15.82 2.95 -1.52
N GLY A 60 -14.95 2.10 -2.07
CA GLY A 60 -15.12 0.64 -2.04
C GLY A 60 -15.12 0.05 -0.64
N CYS A 61 -14.33 0.60 0.29
CA CYS A 61 -14.34 0.17 1.70
C CYS A 61 -15.24 1.07 2.58
N GLY A 62 -15.39 2.35 2.25
CA GLY A 62 -16.15 3.31 3.05
C GLY A 62 -17.66 3.15 2.95
N ILE A 63 -18.22 2.89 1.76
CA ILE A 63 -19.67 2.64 1.59
C ILE A 63 -20.13 1.41 2.40
N PRO A 64 -19.54 0.21 2.23
CA PRO A 64 -19.97 -0.93 3.02
C PRO A 64 -19.75 -0.69 4.52
N ALA A 65 -18.62 -0.10 4.92
CA ALA A 65 -18.40 0.26 6.31
C ALA A 65 -19.49 1.21 6.87
N PHE A 66 -19.96 2.17 6.08
CA PHE A 66 -21.05 3.05 6.48
C PHE A 66 -22.38 2.31 6.65
N ILE A 67 -22.70 1.40 5.73
CA ILE A 67 -23.93 0.59 5.80
C ILE A 67 -23.93 -0.27 7.07
N PHE A 68 -22.80 -0.88 7.42
CA PHE A 68 -22.68 -1.75 8.59
C PHE A 68 -22.57 -0.99 9.92
N LEU A 69 -21.75 0.07 9.99
CA LEU A 69 -21.49 0.78 11.25
C LEU A 69 -22.51 1.91 11.53
N ARG A 70 -23.20 2.41 10.49
CA ARG A 70 -24.07 3.60 10.54
C ARG A 70 -23.42 4.86 11.12
N ASP A 71 -22.09 4.89 11.17
CA ASP A 71 -21.28 5.98 11.72
C ASP A 71 -20.36 6.50 10.62
N LYS A 72 -20.61 7.74 10.19
CA LYS A 72 -19.84 8.38 9.11
C LYS A 72 -18.36 8.53 9.45
N ILE A 73 -18.04 8.83 10.72
CA ILE A 73 -16.66 9.06 11.15
C ILE A 73 -15.90 7.73 11.17
N LYS A 74 -16.51 6.67 11.71
CA LYS A 74 -15.87 5.33 11.71
C LYS A 74 -15.73 4.78 10.29
N ALA A 75 -16.73 4.96 9.44
CA ALA A 75 -16.67 4.53 8.04
C ALA A 75 -15.58 5.26 7.25
N GLN A 76 -15.43 6.58 7.43
CA GLN A 76 -14.35 7.36 6.83
C GLN A 76 -12.97 6.88 7.29
N ARG A 77 -12.79 6.59 8.59
CA ARG A 77 -11.54 6.06 9.12
C ARG A 77 -11.17 4.71 8.52
N ILE A 78 -12.16 3.83 8.30
CA ILE A 78 -11.96 2.56 7.62
C ILE A 78 -11.55 2.80 6.16
N GLY A 79 -12.25 3.67 5.43
CA GLY A 79 -11.91 4.02 4.06
C GLY A 79 -10.49 4.58 3.91
N ILE A 80 -10.08 5.48 4.81
CA ILE A 80 -8.73 6.07 4.84
C ILE A 80 -7.67 5.03 5.21
N GLY A 81 -7.93 4.20 6.23
CA GLY A 81 -6.99 3.15 6.66
C GLY A 81 -6.74 2.11 5.58
N MET A 82 -7.77 1.79 4.79
CA MET A 82 -7.68 0.81 3.69
C MET A 82 -7.10 1.39 2.39
N ALA A 83 -6.85 2.72 2.34
CA ALA A 83 -6.22 3.37 1.19
C ALA A 83 -4.72 3.07 1.09
N SER A 84 -4.07 2.65 2.19
CA SER A 84 -2.67 2.22 2.13
C SER A 84 -2.54 0.99 1.22
N ARG A 85 -1.71 1.13 0.17
CA ARG A 85 -1.26 -0.01 -0.62
C ARG A 85 -0.01 -0.56 0.04
N GLY A 86 -0.03 -1.85 0.37
CA GLY A 86 1.05 -2.52 1.06
C GLY A 86 2.01 -3.25 0.13
N GLU A 87 2.81 -4.13 0.73
CA GLU A 87 3.78 -5.01 0.10
C GLU A 87 3.21 -5.80 -1.09
N VAL A 88 1.97 -6.29 -1.01
CA VAL A 88 1.37 -7.13 -2.05
C VAL A 88 1.24 -6.38 -3.38
N GLY A 89 0.85 -5.10 -3.34
CA GLY A 89 0.74 -4.29 -4.57
C GLY A 89 2.09 -4.09 -5.25
N ILE A 90 3.15 -3.96 -4.45
CA ILE A 90 4.52 -3.85 -4.92
C ILE A 90 4.98 -5.16 -5.56
N VAL A 91 4.76 -6.28 -4.88
CA VAL A 91 5.13 -7.62 -5.37
C VAL A 91 4.44 -7.92 -6.70
N VAL A 92 3.13 -7.69 -6.80
CA VAL A 92 2.37 -7.96 -8.04
C VAL A 92 2.86 -7.11 -9.20
N ALA A 93 3.13 -5.82 -8.97
CA ALA A 93 3.69 -4.94 -10.00
C ALA A 93 5.10 -5.38 -10.43
N GLY A 94 5.95 -5.81 -9.47
CA GLY A 94 7.29 -6.31 -9.75
C GLY A 94 7.27 -7.62 -10.55
N ILE A 95 6.36 -8.55 -10.21
CA ILE A 95 6.16 -9.78 -10.99
C ILE A 95 5.68 -9.43 -12.41
N GLY A 96 4.69 -8.54 -12.54
CA GLY A 96 4.17 -8.08 -13.83
C GLY A 96 5.24 -7.46 -14.73
N TYR A 97 6.14 -6.66 -14.15
CA TYR A 97 7.30 -6.12 -14.85
C TYR A 97 8.30 -7.23 -15.25
N SER A 98 8.58 -8.16 -14.35
CA SER A 98 9.55 -9.25 -14.57
C SER A 98 9.12 -10.21 -15.68
N VAL A 99 7.81 -10.42 -15.88
CA VAL A 99 7.27 -11.26 -16.97
C VAL A 99 7.01 -10.48 -18.26
N GLY A 100 7.34 -9.18 -18.30
CA GLY A 100 7.16 -8.31 -19.47
C GLY A 100 5.70 -7.91 -19.75
N MET A 101 4.78 -8.11 -18.80
CA MET A 101 3.38 -7.66 -18.93
C MET A 101 3.22 -6.15 -18.69
N ILE A 102 4.15 -5.55 -17.96
CA ILE A 102 4.17 -4.13 -17.63
C ILE A 102 5.51 -3.59 -18.12
N ASP A 103 5.49 -2.48 -18.83
CA ASP A 103 6.69 -1.76 -19.28
C ASP A 103 7.26 -0.87 -18.16
N SER A 104 8.50 -0.42 -18.32
CA SER A 104 9.22 0.35 -17.30
C SER A 104 8.47 1.63 -16.90
N TYR A 105 7.83 2.29 -17.86
CA TYR A 105 7.07 3.51 -17.63
C TYR A 105 5.86 3.27 -16.72
N THR A 106 5.03 2.25 -17.04
CA THR A 106 3.87 1.89 -16.22
C THR A 106 4.29 1.37 -14.85
N TYR A 107 5.38 0.60 -14.76
CA TYR A 107 5.93 0.14 -13.49
C TYR A 107 6.34 1.32 -12.58
N THR A 108 7.03 2.32 -13.15
CA THR A 108 7.44 3.53 -12.45
C THR A 108 6.24 4.34 -11.94
N ILE A 109 5.19 4.50 -12.77
CA ILE A 109 3.93 5.16 -12.36
C ILE A 109 3.28 4.41 -11.19
N LEU A 110 3.13 3.09 -11.31
CA LEU A 110 2.50 2.26 -10.27
C LEU A 110 3.25 2.34 -8.95
N MET A 111 4.59 2.28 -8.99
CA MET A 111 5.42 2.43 -7.79
C MET A 111 5.23 3.80 -7.15
N GLY A 112 5.21 4.87 -7.93
CA GLY A 112 4.97 6.22 -7.43
C GLY A 112 3.61 6.35 -6.75
N VAL A 113 2.54 5.82 -7.36
CA VAL A 113 1.20 5.83 -6.76
C VAL A 113 1.17 5.02 -5.47
N ILE A 114 1.79 3.84 -5.44
CA ILE A 114 1.86 3.01 -4.24
C ILE A 114 2.57 3.79 -3.13
N MET A 115 3.79 4.30 -3.35
CA MET A 115 4.53 5.06 -2.34
C MET A 115 3.73 6.25 -1.79
N ILE A 116 3.13 7.07 -2.66
CA ILE A 116 2.33 8.22 -2.21
C ILE A 116 1.14 7.76 -1.36
N THR A 117 0.39 6.74 -1.81
CA THR A 117 -0.77 6.25 -1.06
C THR A 117 -0.39 5.60 0.28
N THR A 118 0.74 4.89 0.34
CA THR A 118 1.27 4.28 1.57
C THR A 118 1.67 5.34 2.60
N VAL A 119 2.30 6.43 2.17
CA VAL A 119 2.70 7.52 3.07
C VAL A 119 1.50 8.40 3.44
N SER A 120 0.58 8.67 2.51
CA SER A 120 -0.57 9.54 2.75
C SER A 120 -1.60 8.94 3.70
N SER A 121 -1.82 7.62 3.65
CA SER A 121 -2.83 6.93 4.45
C SER A 121 -2.65 7.10 5.98
N PRO A 122 -1.49 6.83 6.60
CA PRO A 122 -1.30 7.04 8.04
C PRO A 122 -1.37 8.52 8.43
N ILE A 123 -0.97 9.45 7.56
CA ILE A 123 -1.09 10.89 7.79
C ILE A 123 -2.57 11.30 7.84
N LEU A 124 -3.36 10.95 6.82
CA LEU A 124 -4.80 11.21 6.80
C LEU A 124 -5.51 10.53 7.97
N LEU A 125 -5.11 9.31 8.33
CA LEU A 125 -5.72 8.58 9.44
C LEU A 125 -5.44 9.29 10.77
N ARG A 126 -4.20 9.74 11.02
CA ARG A 126 -3.86 10.54 12.21
C ARG A 126 -4.66 11.83 12.30
N LEU A 127 -4.91 12.51 11.18
CA LEU A 127 -5.72 13.72 11.15
C LEU A 127 -7.22 13.45 11.41
N SER A 128 -7.71 12.26 11.07
CA SER A 128 -9.11 11.84 11.28
C SER A 128 -9.38 11.31 12.69
N LEU A 129 -8.33 10.92 13.43
CA LEU A 129 -8.44 10.50 14.82
C LEU A 129 -8.63 11.73 15.72
N PRO A 130 -9.44 11.61 16.80
CA PRO A 130 -9.60 12.72 17.73
C PRO A 130 -8.26 12.96 18.43
N LYS A 131 -7.84 14.23 18.52
CA LYS A 131 -6.73 14.63 19.39
C LYS A 131 -7.17 14.46 20.84
N ASN A 132 -6.89 13.29 21.41
CA ASN A 132 -6.86 13.07 22.85
C ASN A 132 -5.41 12.91 23.29
#